data_AF-A0A954W319-F1
#
_entry.id   AF-A0A954W319-F1
#
_cell.length_a   1.000
_cell.length_b   1.000
_cell.length_c   1.000
_cell.angle_alpha   90.00
_cell.angle_beta   90.00
_cell.angle_gamma   90.00
#
_symmetry.space_group_name_H-M   'P 1'
#
loop_
_entity.id
_entity.type
_entity.pdbx_description
1 polymer ?
#
loop_
_entity_poly.entity_id
_entity_poly.type
_entity_poly.pdbx_seq_one_letter_code
_entity_poly.pdbx_strand_id
1 'polypeptide(L)'
;MTIAQPGIELGDFNDNQRLDVGDVDALMARVALGAADERFDVNQDGAVNSVDHQLWVEVLRRTYVGDANLDGRFDSRDLVAVFREGAYERNPHTDASWALGDWNGDGVFSSQDLTAAFLEGSYEQGLRPLPAATLWVSHLDRPTRDTTSGQVMVRLTGSAEPLTVVQL
;
A
#
# COMPACT_ATOMS: atom_id res chain seq x y z
N MET A 1 -16.91 -6.74 -17.16
CA MET A 1 -17.25 -5.53 -16.40
C MET A 1 -16.03 -5.20 -15.56
N THR A 2 -15.16 -4.33 -16.07
CA THR A 2 -13.88 -4.01 -15.43
C THR A 2 -14.16 -3.03 -14.32
N ILE A 3 -14.04 -3.48 -13.07
CA ILE A 3 -13.99 -2.59 -11.92
C ILE A 3 -12.69 -1.78 -12.06
N ALA A 4 -12.81 -0.47 -12.33
CA ALA A 4 -11.65 0.41 -12.28
C ALA A 4 -11.08 0.35 -10.86
N GLN A 5 -9.85 -0.13 -10.70
CA GLN A 5 -9.16 -0.07 -9.41
C GLN A 5 -8.94 1.42 -9.09
N PRO A 6 -9.50 1.95 -7.99
CA PRO A 6 -9.18 3.31 -7.56
C PRO A 6 -7.69 3.38 -7.26
N GLY A 7 -6.99 4.38 -7.82
CA GLY A 7 -5.55 4.60 -7.57
C GLY A 7 -4.60 4.32 -8.74
N ILE A 8 -5.09 3.86 -9.90
CA ILE A 8 -4.24 3.62 -11.09
C ILE A 8 -3.43 4.87 -11.46
N GLU A 9 -4.06 6.05 -11.52
CA GLU A 9 -3.36 7.30 -11.88
C GLU A 9 -2.26 7.71 -10.88
N LEU A 10 -2.33 7.24 -9.63
CA LEU A 10 -1.36 7.59 -8.57
C LEU A 10 -0.24 6.55 -8.41
N GLY A 11 -0.46 5.30 -8.85
CA GLY A 11 0.45 4.20 -8.61
C GLY A 11 1.00 3.53 -9.86
N ASP A 12 0.50 3.86 -11.05
CA ASP A 12 1.01 3.35 -12.32
C ASP A 12 2.25 4.16 -12.73
N PHE A 13 3.42 3.65 -12.38
CA PHE A 13 4.69 4.35 -12.58
C PHE A 13 5.36 4.01 -13.91
N ASN A 14 4.88 2.99 -14.60
CA ASN A 14 5.36 2.59 -15.92
C ASN A 14 4.36 2.87 -17.06
N ASP A 15 3.23 3.52 -16.77
CA ASP A 15 2.18 3.93 -17.69
C ASP A 15 1.52 2.76 -18.46
N ASN A 16 1.50 1.56 -17.85
CA ASN A 16 0.94 0.35 -18.48
C ASN A 16 -0.55 0.13 -18.18
N GLN A 17 -1.18 1.06 -17.46
CA GLN A 17 -2.58 1.06 -17.03
C GLN A 17 -2.95 -0.06 -16.05
N ARG A 18 -1.96 -0.59 -15.33
CA ARG A 18 -2.13 -1.62 -14.31
C ARG A 18 -1.37 -1.17 -13.07
N LEU A 19 -1.75 -1.71 -11.92
CA LEU A 19 -0.94 -1.65 -10.70
C LEU A 19 -0.35 -3.04 -10.50
N ASP A 20 0.88 -3.22 -10.96
CA ASP A 20 1.56 -4.51 -10.96
C ASP A 20 2.98 -4.43 -10.40
N VAL A 21 3.71 -5.55 -10.51
CA VAL A 21 5.06 -5.68 -9.96
C VAL A 21 6.01 -4.63 -10.54
N GLY A 22 5.82 -4.24 -11.81
CA GLY A 22 6.67 -3.24 -12.45
C GLY A 22 6.55 -1.85 -11.82
N ASP A 23 5.41 -1.54 -11.20
CA ASP A 23 5.22 -0.26 -10.52
C ASP A 23 5.90 -0.24 -9.15
N VAL A 24 5.68 -1.28 -8.34
CA VAL A 24 6.33 -1.35 -7.01
C VAL A 24 7.85 -1.45 -7.15
N ASP A 25 8.36 -2.19 -8.13
CA ASP A 25 9.80 -2.24 -8.43
C ASP A 25 10.33 -0.85 -8.86
N ALA A 26 9.57 -0.11 -9.68
CA ALA A 26 9.94 1.24 -10.08
C ALA A 26 9.98 2.19 -8.89
N LEU A 27 9.03 2.08 -7.96
CA LEU A 27 9.01 2.87 -6.72
C LEU A 27 10.24 2.56 -5.85
N MET A 28 10.59 1.29 -5.66
CA MET A 28 11.76 0.88 -4.86
C MET A 28 13.07 1.34 -5.47
N ALA A 29 13.20 1.29 -6.80
CA ALA A 29 14.34 1.88 -7.49
C ALA A 29 14.47 3.38 -7.21
N ARG A 30 13.35 4.12 -7.06
CA ARG A 30 13.39 5.56 -6.74
C ARG A 30 13.69 5.84 -5.27
N VAL A 31 13.12 5.06 -4.35
CA VAL A 31 13.44 5.13 -2.92
C VAL A 31 14.94 4.90 -2.69
N ALA A 32 15.54 3.92 -3.37
CA ALA A 32 16.97 3.63 -3.27
C ALA A 32 17.87 4.79 -3.77
N LEU A 33 17.39 5.59 -4.74
CA LEU A 33 18.11 6.76 -5.24
C LEU A 33 17.94 8.01 -4.35
N GLY A 34 16.97 8.01 -3.44
CA GLY A 34 16.66 9.15 -2.56
C GLY A 34 16.27 10.43 -3.30
N ALA A 35 15.82 10.31 -4.56
CA ALA A 35 15.45 11.45 -5.40
C ALA A 35 14.01 11.85 -5.11
N ALA A 36 13.78 13.13 -4.81
CA ALA A 36 12.44 13.70 -4.75
C ALA A 36 11.88 13.78 -6.18
N ASP A 37 10.97 12.86 -6.50
CA ASP A 37 10.21 12.84 -7.74
C ASP A 37 8.74 12.79 -7.35
N GLU A 38 8.01 13.89 -7.61
CA GLU A 38 6.59 14.04 -7.24
C GLU A 38 5.72 12.91 -7.79
N ARG A 39 6.15 12.23 -8.87
CA ARG A 39 5.43 11.08 -9.42
C ARG A 39 5.38 9.91 -8.44
N PHE A 40 6.42 9.72 -7.62
CA PHE A 40 6.58 8.58 -6.72
C PHE A 40 6.25 8.92 -5.25
N ASP A 41 5.98 10.20 -4.97
CA ASP A 41 5.54 10.71 -3.67
C ASP A 41 4.03 10.49 -3.51
N VAL A 42 3.67 9.27 -3.09
CA VAL A 42 2.28 8.79 -3.00
C VAL A 42 1.53 9.52 -1.88
N ASN A 43 2.22 9.89 -0.81
CA ASN A 43 1.63 10.56 0.35
C ASN A 43 1.65 12.10 0.27
N GLN A 44 2.35 12.64 -0.73
CA GLN A 44 2.52 14.08 -0.97
C GLN A 44 3.21 14.83 0.17
N ASP A 45 4.16 14.17 0.87
CA ASP A 45 4.94 14.77 1.95
C ASP A 45 6.25 15.42 1.49
N GLY A 46 6.57 15.31 0.19
CA GLY A 46 7.76 15.85 -0.43
C GLY A 46 8.98 14.93 -0.40
N ALA A 47 8.85 13.70 0.10
CA ALA A 47 9.90 12.69 0.11
C ALA A 47 9.42 11.37 -0.50
N VAL A 48 10.28 10.72 -1.29
CA VAL A 48 10.01 9.37 -1.83
C VAL A 48 10.73 8.36 -0.95
N ASN A 49 9.99 7.64 -0.12
CA ASN A 49 10.53 6.75 0.91
C ASN A 49 9.65 5.51 1.18
N SER A 50 9.96 4.75 2.23
CA SER A 50 9.23 3.51 2.58
C SER A 50 7.76 3.74 2.96
N VAL A 51 7.36 4.97 3.30
CA VAL A 51 5.96 5.32 3.55
C VAL A 51 5.16 5.30 2.25
N ASP A 52 5.73 5.78 1.14
CA ASP A 52 5.10 5.70 -0.18
C ASP A 52 4.93 4.27 -0.64
N HIS A 53 5.95 3.45 -0.39
CA HIS A 53 5.90 2.01 -0.63
C HIS A 53 4.73 1.34 0.09
N GLN A 54 4.64 1.59 1.39
CA GLN A 54 3.59 1.04 2.22
C GLN A 54 2.21 1.46 1.70
N LEU A 55 2.03 2.75 1.36
CA LEU A 55 0.76 3.23 0.80
C LEU A 55 0.45 2.63 -0.57
N TRP A 56 1.45 2.46 -1.42
CA TRP A 56 1.25 1.81 -2.72
C TRP A 56 0.72 0.39 -2.53
N VAL A 57 1.36 -0.43 -1.70
CA VAL A 57 0.97 -1.82 -1.44
C VAL A 57 -0.42 -1.89 -0.79
N GLU A 58 -0.60 -1.12 0.29
CA GLU A 58 -1.72 -1.27 1.18
C GLU A 58 -3.00 -0.57 0.67
N VAL A 59 -2.84 0.63 0.11
CA VAL A 59 -3.97 1.52 -0.24
C VAL A 59 -4.29 1.44 -1.72
N LEU A 60 -3.28 1.62 -2.58
CA LEU A 60 -3.49 1.65 -4.04
C LEU A 60 -3.70 0.23 -4.57
N ARG A 61 -2.74 -0.66 -4.28
CA ARG A 61 -2.77 -2.04 -4.77
C ARG A 61 -3.70 -2.94 -3.98
N ARG A 62 -3.98 -2.56 -2.73
CA ARG A 62 -4.85 -3.30 -1.79
C ARG A 62 -4.39 -4.73 -1.62
N THR A 63 -3.11 -4.88 -1.32
CA THR A 63 -2.54 -6.17 -0.97
C THR A 63 -1.65 -6.07 0.27
N TYR A 64 -1.00 -7.17 0.60
CA TYR A 64 -0.17 -7.37 1.77
C TYR A 64 1.31 -7.37 1.39
N VAL A 65 2.14 -6.97 2.35
CA VAL A 65 3.57 -7.28 2.28
C VAL A 65 3.70 -8.80 2.32
N GLY A 66 4.39 -9.39 1.33
CA GLY A 66 4.48 -10.85 1.18
C GLY A 66 3.70 -11.43 -0.01
N ASP A 67 2.73 -10.70 -0.58
CA ASP A 67 1.99 -11.14 -1.77
C ASP A 67 2.84 -10.96 -3.04
N ALA A 68 3.76 -11.90 -3.28
CA ALA A 68 4.71 -11.84 -4.38
C ALA A 68 4.05 -11.79 -5.76
N ASN A 69 2.85 -12.37 -5.91
CA ASN A 69 2.15 -12.43 -7.19
C ASN A 69 1.05 -11.36 -7.35
N LEU A 70 0.83 -10.55 -6.30
CA LEU A 70 -0.16 -9.50 -6.18
C LEU A 70 -1.62 -9.98 -6.33
N ASP A 71 -1.98 -11.23 -6.00
CA ASP A 71 -3.38 -11.69 -6.10
C ASP A 71 -4.31 -11.20 -4.98
N GLY A 72 -3.79 -10.34 -4.10
CA GLY A 72 -4.48 -9.75 -2.96
C GLY A 72 -4.35 -10.57 -1.69
N ARG A 73 -3.51 -11.62 -1.66
CA ARG A 73 -3.34 -12.54 -0.54
C ARG A 73 -1.86 -12.79 -0.30
N PHE A 74 -1.48 -12.91 0.96
CA PHE A 74 -0.18 -13.46 1.32
C PHE A 74 -0.38 -14.89 1.84
N ASP A 75 0.03 -15.89 1.07
CA ASP A 75 -0.11 -17.29 1.45
C ASP A 75 1.07 -18.18 1.01
N SER A 76 0.96 -19.49 1.25
CA SER A 76 2.03 -20.44 0.92
C SER A 76 2.45 -20.44 -0.55
N ARG A 77 1.59 -20.01 -1.49
CA ARG A 77 1.92 -19.94 -2.92
C ARG A 77 2.97 -18.87 -3.21
N ASP A 78 2.91 -17.74 -2.50
CA ASP A 78 3.89 -16.66 -2.60
C ASP A 78 5.26 -17.13 -2.10
N LEU A 79 5.30 -17.75 -0.93
CA LEU A 79 6.52 -18.32 -0.37
C LEU A 79 7.14 -19.37 -1.30
N VAL A 80 6.32 -20.29 -1.82
CA VAL A 80 6.80 -21.30 -2.76
C VAL A 80 7.31 -20.66 -4.05
N ALA A 81 6.69 -19.58 -4.54
CA ALA A 81 7.16 -18.87 -5.73
C ALA A 81 8.54 -18.24 -5.49
N VAL A 82 8.71 -17.42 -4.46
CA VAL A 82 9.98 -16.72 -4.21
C VAL A 82 11.14 -17.67 -3.88
N PHE A 83 10.87 -18.77 -3.16
CA PHE A 83 11.91 -19.76 -2.85
C PHE A 83 12.31 -20.62 -4.05
N ARG A 84 11.44 -20.80 -5.05
CA ARG A 84 11.79 -21.54 -6.29
C ARG A 84 12.82 -20.79 -7.13
N GLU A 85 12.80 -19.46 -7.09
CA GLU A 85 13.75 -18.63 -7.83
C GLU A 85 15.15 -18.63 -7.21
N GLY A 86 15.29 -19.07 -5.95
CA GLY A 86 16.58 -19.28 -5.31
C GLY A 86 17.35 -18.00 -4.96
N ALA A 87 16.64 -16.87 -4.81
CA ALA A 87 17.23 -15.57 -4.46
C ALA A 87 17.52 -15.40 -2.95
N TYR A 88 16.89 -16.22 -2.09
CA TYR A 88 16.98 -16.08 -0.63
C TYR A 88 18.43 -16.14 -0.12
N GLU A 89 18.86 -15.07 0.57
CA GLU A 89 20.19 -14.95 1.18
C GLU A 89 21.35 -15.21 0.19
N ARG A 90 21.10 -14.97 -1.11
CA ARG A 90 22.07 -15.23 -2.17
C ARG A 90 23.19 -14.18 -2.19
N ASN A 91 24.42 -14.64 -2.43
CA ASN A 91 25.61 -13.81 -2.64
C ASN A 91 26.27 -14.14 -4.01
N PRO A 92 26.65 -13.14 -4.84
CA PRO A 92 26.38 -11.71 -4.66
C PRO A 92 24.89 -11.43 -4.64
N HIS A 93 24.51 -10.42 -3.84
CA HIS A 93 23.14 -9.92 -3.82
C HIS A 93 22.75 -9.57 -5.26
N THR A 94 21.63 -10.15 -5.70
CA THR A 94 20.99 -9.77 -6.95
C THR A 94 19.91 -8.78 -6.63
N ASP A 95 19.77 -7.73 -7.45
CA ASP A 95 18.67 -6.76 -7.42
C ASP A 95 17.33 -7.51 -7.48
N ALA A 96 16.85 -7.97 -6.34
CA ALA A 96 15.65 -8.76 -6.22
C ALA A 96 14.46 -7.83 -6.41
N SER A 97 13.50 -8.26 -7.23
CA SER A 97 12.23 -7.56 -7.34
C SER A 97 11.27 -8.02 -6.24
N TRP A 98 10.14 -7.33 -6.12
CA TRP A 98 9.03 -7.72 -5.26
C TRP A 98 8.60 -9.18 -5.49
N ALA A 99 8.49 -9.58 -6.77
CA ALA A 99 8.11 -10.95 -7.14
C ALA A 99 9.18 -12.01 -6.81
N LEU A 100 10.41 -11.57 -6.53
CA LEU A 100 11.52 -12.43 -6.08
C LEU A 100 11.71 -12.41 -4.56
N GLY A 101 10.91 -11.63 -3.83
CA GLY A 101 10.88 -11.60 -2.37
C GLY A 101 11.49 -10.37 -1.70
N ASP A 102 11.93 -9.36 -2.46
CA ASP A 102 12.33 -8.06 -1.89
C ASP A 102 11.09 -7.25 -1.51
N TRP A 103 10.56 -7.53 -0.33
CA TRP A 103 9.31 -6.94 0.17
C TRP A 103 9.56 -5.75 1.09
N ASN A 104 10.79 -5.54 1.55
CA ASN A 104 11.19 -4.32 2.26
C ASN A 104 11.80 -3.26 1.32
N GLY A 105 12.17 -3.63 0.08
CA GLY A 105 12.68 -2.74 -0.94
C GLY A 105 14.19 -2.44 -0.84
N ASP A 106 14.96 -3.28 -0.15
CA ASP A 106 16.40 -3.09 0.04
C ASP A 106 17.25 -3.73 -1.08
N GLY A 107 16.60 -4.32 -2.08
CA GLY A 107 17.20 -4.96 -3.24
C GLY A 107 17.62 -6.41 -2.99
N VAL A 108 17.30 -7.00 -1.82
CA VAL A 108 17.73 -8.36 -1.46
C VAL A 108 16.58 -9.15 -0.86
N PHE A 109 16.31 -10.34 -1.38
CA PHE A 109 15.42 -11.28 -0.66
C PHE A 109 16.16 -11.94 0.51
N SER A 110 15.81 -11.56 1.73
CA SER A 110 16.46 -12.00 2.97
C SER A 110 15.46 -12.34 4.07
N SER A 111 15.98 -12.73 5.24
CA SER A 111 15.18 -12.88 6.45
C SER A 111 14.48 -11.59 6.92
N GLN A 112 14.94 -10.41 6.49
CA GLN A 112 14.30 -9.13 6.82
C GLN A 112 12.96 -8.97 6.09
N ASP A 113 12.86 -9.41 4.85
CA ASP A 113 11.62 -9.42 4.06
C ASP A 113 10.58 -10.33 4.67
N LEU A 114 11.00 -11.54 5.07
CA LEU A 114 10.12 -12.47 5.77
C LEU A 114 9.60 -11.84 7.06
N THR A 115 10.48 -11.18 7.81
CA THR A 115 10.08 -10.48 9.05
C THR A 115 9.08 -9.37 8.75
N ALA A 116 9.31 -8.56 7.71
CA ALA A 116 8.39 -7.49 7.30
C ALA A 116 7.00 -8.05 6.92
N ALA A 117 6.95 -9.11 6.11
CA ALA A 117 5.70 -9.74 5.68
C ALA A 117 4.93 -10.40 6.83
N PHE A 118 5.63 -11.06 7.77
CA PHE A 118 4.96 -11.72 8.90
C PHE A 118 4.57 -10.76 10.02
N LEU A 119 5.23 -9.61 10.16
CA LEU A 119 4.90 -8.63 11.20
C LEU A 119 3.49 -8.03 11.03
N GLU A 120 2.99 -7.95 9.80
CA GLU A 120 1.62 -7.49 9.50
C GLU A 120 0.55 -8.48 10.02
N GLY A 121 0.91 -9.75 10.21
CA GLY A 121 -0.03 -10.80 10.66
C GLY A 121 -1.02 -11.25 9.58
N SER A 122 -0.77 -10.91 8.32
CA SER A 122 -1.69 -11.10 7.19
C SER A 122 -1.61 -12.47 6.51
N TYR A 123 -0.69 -13.34 6.93
CA TYR A 123 -0.51 -14.67 6.34
C TYR A 123 -1.79 -15.50 6.46
N GLU A 124 -2.26 -16.03 5.33
CA GLU A 124 -3.47 -16.86 5.21
C GLU A 124 -4.77 -16.17 5.69
N GLN A 125 -4.82 -14.82 5.74
CA GLN A 125 -6.04 -14.06 6.08
C GLN A 125 -7.05 -13.95 4.92
N GLY A 126 -6.66 -14.36 3.70
CA GLY A 126 -7.47 -14.25 2.49
C GLY A 126 -7.23 -12.95 1.73
N LEU A 127 -8.23 -12.49 0.95
CA LEU A 127 -8.12 -11.23 0.20
C LEU A 127 -8.09 -10.05 1.16
N ARG A 128 -7.18 -9.09 0.94
CA ARG A 128 -7.19 -7.84 1.71
C ARG A 128 -8.56 -7.16 1.60
N PRO A 129 -9.25 -6.93 2.73
CA PRO A 129 -10.53 -6.25 2.70
C PRO A 129 -10.40 -4.87 2.07
N LEU A 130 -11.46 -4.41 1.41
CA LEU A 130 -11.57 -3.00 1.11
C LEU A 130 -11.50 -2.22 2.43
N PRO A 131 -10.75 -1.10 2.51
CA PRO A 131 -10.83 -0.24 3.68
C PRO A 131 -12.30 0.07 3.93
N ALA A 132 -12.74 -0.13 5.17
CA ALA A 132 -14.12 0.09 5.58
C ALA A 132 -14.45 1.58 5.45
N ALA A 133 -14.86 2.00 4.24
CA ALA A 133 -15.13 3.38 3.84
C ALA A 133 -14.43 4.40 4.76
N THR A 134 -13.09 4.37 4.78
CA THR A 134 -12.34 5.43 5.45
C THR A 134 -12.75 6.69 4.73
N LEU A 135 -13.47 7.57 5.42
CA LEU A 135 -13.78 8.92 4.97
C LEU A 135 -12.43 9.56 4.65
N TRP A 136 -12.01 9.49 3.39
CA TRP A 136 -10.84 10.21 2.93
C TRP A 136 -11.12 11.68 3.21
N VAL A 137 -10.27 12.26 4.05
CA VAL A 137 -10.32 13.66 4.45
C VAL A 137 -9.97 14.50 3.23
N SER A 138 -10.94 14.71 2.34
CA SER A 138 -10.87 15.73 1.30
C SER A 138 -11.90 16.85 1.52
N HIS A 139 -12.56 16.88 2.68
CA HIS A 139 -13.50 17.94 3.03
C HIS A 139 -13.56 18.22 4.54
N LEU A 140 -12.40 18.45 5.17
CA LEU A 140 -12.40 19.31 6.37
C LEU A 140 -12.60 20.75 5.90
N ASP A 141 -13.85 21.12 5.66
CA ASP A 141 -14.21 22.52 5.78
C ASP A 141 -13.92 22.90 7.24
N ARG A 142 -13.18 23.98 7.46
CA ARG A 142 -12.61 24.37 8.77
C ARG A 142 -13.66 24.18 9.87
N PRO A 143 -13.38 23.45 10.97
CA PRO A 143 -14.35 23.30 12.05
C PRO A 143 -14.64 24.66 12.67
N THR A 144 -15.79 25.26 12.34
CA THR A 144 -16.32 26.38 13.12
C THR A 144 -16.82 25.79 14.44
N ARG A 145 -16.07 26.05 15.52
CA ARG A 145 -16.49 25.68 16.87
C ARG A 145 -17.79 26.41 17.22
N ASP A 146 -18.86 25.66 17.45
CA ASP A 146 -19.98 26.15 18.24
C ASP A 146 -19.56 26.14 19.71
N THR A 147 -19.36 27.33 20.28
CA THR A 147 -18.86 27.53 21.64
C THR A 147 -19.90 27.22 22.73
N THR A 148 -21.11 26.76 22.39
CA THR A 148 -22.17 26.58 23.39
C THR A 148 -22.36 25.13 23.86
N SER A 149 -21.99 24.10 23.09
CA SER A 149 -22.21 22.69 23.50
C SER A 149 -20.95 21.84 23.66
N GLY A 150 -19.78 22.32 23.23
CA GLY A 150 -18.53 21.54 23.28
C GLY A 150 -18.53 20.30 22.37
N GLN A 151 -19.54 20.11 21.52
CA GLN A 151 -19.63 19.00 20.58
C GLN A 151 -19.29 19.44 19.17
N VAL A 152 -18.56 18.58 18.45
CA VAL A 152 -18.21 18.76 17.03
C VAL A 152 -19.35 18.15 16.20
N MET A 153 -20.11 18.98 15.48
CA MET A 153 -21.15 18.50 14.56
C MET A 153 -20.58 18.36 13.15
N VAL A 154 -20.59 17.13 12.61
CA VAL A 154 -20.28 16.86 11.20
C VAL A 154 -21.57 16.51 10.48
N ARG A 155 -21.92 17.26 9.42
CA ARG A 155 -23.03 16.91 8.53
C ARG A 155 -22.51 16.03 7.40
N LEU A 156 -23.01 14.80 7.31
CA LEU A 156 -22.85 13.97 6.13
C LEU A 156 -23.94 14.36 5.13
N THR A 157 -23.60 15.09 4.08
CA THR A 157 -24.51 15.24 2.93
C THR A 157 -24.28 14.07 1.99
N GLY A 158 -25.25 13.15 1.90
CA GLY A 158 -25.36 12.23 0.77
C GLY A 158 -25.64 10.75 1.06
N SER A 159 -25.79 10.30 2.32
CA SER A 159 -26.20 8.92 2.60
C SER A 159 -27.63 8.84 3.16
N ALA A 160 -28.43 7.92 2.59
CA ALA A 160 -29.79 7.61 3.03
C ALA A 160 -29.81 6.62 4.21
N GLU A 161 -28.88 6.75 5.15
CA GLU A 161 -28.77 5.89 6.33
C GLU A 161 -28.85 6.76 7.61
N PRO A 162 -29.52 6.31 8.68
CA PRO A 162 -29.70 7.11 9.89
C PRO A 162 -28.38 7.35 10.64
N LEU A 163 -28.29 8.54 11.23
CA LEU A 163 -27.16 9.07 11.98
C LEU A 163 -26.63 8.07 13.02
N THR A 164 -25.37 7.64 12.90
CA THR A 164 -24.69 6.91 13.97
C THR A 164 -23.86 7.89 14.80
N VAL A 165 -24.15 7.96 16.09
CA VAL A 165 -23.38 8.74 17.06
C VAL A 165 -22.07 7.98 17.33
N VAL A 166 -20.94 8.54 16.93
CA VAL A 166 -19.63 8.09 17.40
C VAL A 166 -19.28 8.92 18.63
N GLN A 167 -19.38 8.31 19.81
CA GLN A 167 -18.74 8.86 21.01
C GLN A 167 -17.25 8.54 20.94
N LEU A 168 -16.42 9.57 21.15
CA LEU A 168 -14.99 9.40 21.41
C LEU A 168 -14.77 8.75 22.77
#